data_AF-A0A4Q6AG65-F1
#
_entry.id   AF-A0A4Q6AG65-F1
#
_cell.length_a   1.000
_cell.length_b   1.000
_cell.length_c   1.000
_cell.angle_alpha   90.00
_cell.angle_beta   90.00
_cell.angle_gamma   90.00
#
_symmetry.space_group_name_H-M   'P 1'
#
loop_
_entity.id
_entity.type
_entity.pdbx_description
1 polymer ?
#
loop_
_entity_poly.entity_id
_entity_poly.type
_entity_poly.pdbx_seq_one_letter_code
_entity_poly.pdbx_strand_id
1 'polypeptide(L)' 'MEERKYTLLERINKAFITRKYYLNRRIAEFATIHSRRRCVSLSPDQADQLTEKQRAYINELCEDHGFTAQTYIPDNKSN' A
#
# COMPACT_ATOMS: atom_id res chain seq x y z
N MET A 1 -9.31 -32.08 16.47
CA MET A 1 -8.57 -30.89 15.99
C MET A 1 -9.21 -29.69 16.64
N GLU A 2 -8.55 -29.08 17.62
CA GLU A 2 -9.06 -27.88 18.30
C GLU A 2 -8.89 -26.65 17.39
N GLU A 3 -9.98 -25.97 17.05
CA GLU A 3 -9.95 -24.67 16.39
C GLU A 3 -9.42 -23.62 17.38
N ARG A 4 -8.18 -23.15 17.16
CA ARG A 4 -7.69 -21.97 17.90
C ARG A 4 -8.53 -20.76 17.51
N LYS A 5 -9.33 -20.25 18.45
CA LYS A 5 -10.02 -18.96 18.30
C LYS A 5 -9.01 -17.82 18.47
N TYR A 6 -8.75 -17.10 17.38
CA TYR A 6 -7.95 -15.86 17.42
C TYR A 6 -8.63 -14.78 18.28
N THR A 7 -7.85 -14.05 19.06
CA THR A 7 -8.25 -12.82 19.76
C THR A 7 -8.60 -11.71 18.76
N LEU A 8 -9.30 -10.66 19.22
CA LEU A 8 -9.67 -9.52 18.38
C LEU A 8 -8.44 -8.86 17.73
N LEU A 9 -7.37 -8.67 18.50
CA LEU A 9 -6.11 -8.07 18.02
C LEU A 9 -5.46 -8.93 16.93
N GLU A 10 -5.43 -10.25 17.11
CA GLU A 10 -4.89 -11.17 16.12
C GLU A 10 -5.71 -11.17 14.83
N ARG A 11 -7.04 -11.04 14.91
CA ARG A 11 -7.91 -10.92 13.73
C ARG A 11 -7.65 -9.62 12.97
N ILE A 12 -7.52 -8.50 13.68
CA ILE A 12 -7.21 -7.19 13.08
C ILE A 12 -5.83 -7.23 12.41
N ASN A 13 -4.82 -7.77 13.09
CA ASN A 13 -3.47 -7.91 12.55
C ASN A 13 -3.44 -8.83 11.34
N LYS A 14 -4.13 -9.97 11.39
CA LYS A 14 -4.25 -10.89 10.26
C LYS A 14 -4.93 -10.22 9.06
N ALA A 15 -6.03 -9.51 9.28
CA ALA A 15 -6.71 -8.75 8.22
C ALA A 15 -5.79 -7.69 7.60
N PHE A 16 -5.03 -6.96 8.42
CA PHE A 16 -4.04 -5.98 7.97
C PHE A 16 -2.94 -6.61 7.11
N ILE A 17 -2.36 -7.73 7.55
CA ILE A 17 -1.33 -8.46 6.80
C ILE A 17 -1.88 -8.95 5.46
N THR A 18 -3.09 -9.51 5.45
CA THR A 18 -3.76 -9.96 4.21
C THR A 18 -3.97 -8.81 3.22
N ARG A 19 -4.51 -7.68 3.69
CA ARG A 19 -4.72 -6.48 2.86
C ARG A 19 -3.41 -5.95 2.28
N LYS A 20 -2.35 -5.87 3.11
CA LYS A 20 -1.01 -5.48 2.65
C LYS A 20 -0.49 -6.43 1.57
N TYR A 21 -0.60 -7.73 1.78
CA TYR A 21 -0.07 -8.72 0.84
C TYR A 21 -0.81 -8.65 -0.51
N TYR A 22 -2.13 -8.49 -0.47
CA TYR A 22 -2.95 -8.29 -1.66
C TYR A 22 -2.55 -7.01 -2.41
N LEU A 23 -2.45 -5.89 -1.69
CA LEU A 23 -2.04 -4.61 -2.25
C LEU A 23 -0.65 -4.73 -2.91
N ASN A 24 0.31 -5.34 -2.22
CA ASN A 24 1.67 -5.53 -2.74
C ASN A 24 1.69 -6.33 -4.05
N ARG A 25 0.90 -7.41 -4.14
CA ARG A 25 0.81 -8.19 -5.39
C ARG A 25 0.25 -7.41 -6.57
N ARG A 26 -0.55 -6.37 -6.32
CA ARG A 26 -1.18 -5.56 -7.36
C ARG A 26 -0.30 -4.41 -7.84
N ILE A 27 0.49 -3.83 -6.94
CA ILE A 27 1.18 -2.55 -7.22
C ILE A 27 2.70 -2.61 -7.09
N ALA A 28 3.29 -3.75 -6.72
CA ALA A 28 4.74 -3.87 -6.50
C ALA A 28 5.60 -3.48 -7.72
N GLU A 29 5.06 -3.59 -8.93
CA GLU A 29 5.76 -3.18 -10.16
C GLU A 29 5.89 -1.66 -10.26
N PHE A 30 4.99 -0.90 -9.61
CA PHE A 30 4.87 0.55 -9.78
C PHE A 30 5.13 1.34 -8.50
N ALA A 31 5.00 0.69 -7.35
CA ALA A 31 4.94 1.37 -6.06
C ALA A 31 5.59 0.57 -4.93
N THR A 32 6.01 1.30 -3.90
CA THR A 32 6.53 0.74 -2.65
C THR A 32 5.52 0.95 -1.53
N ILE A 33 5.22 -0.11 -0.76
CA ILE A 33 4.28 -0.03 0.39
C ILE A 33 5.03 0.24 1.69
N HIS A 34 4.70 1.35 2.35
CA HIS A 34 5.20 1.74 3.66
C HIS A 34 4.18 1.39 4.77
N SER A 35 4.25 0.16 5.28
CA SER A 35 3.26 -0.37 6.23
C SER A 35 3.11 0.42 7.52
N ARG A 36 4.20 0.97 8.07
CA ARG A 36 4.15 1.77 9.32
C ARG A 36 3.39 3.09 9.14
N ARG A 37 3.56 3.72 7.97
CA ARG A 37 2.92 5.00 7.62
C ARG A 37 1.57 4.82 6.93
N ARG A 38 1.21 3.57 6.63
CA ARG A 38 0.02 3.20 5.83
C ARG A 38 -0.04 4.00 4.53
N CYS A 39 1.10 4.17 3.86
CA CYS A 39 1.15 4.83 2.57
C CYS A 39 1.84 3.98 1.52
N VAL A 40 1.59 4.33 0.27
CA VAL A 40 2.14 3.75 -0.94
C VAL A 40 2.88 4.85 -1.67
N SER A 41 4.16 4.64 -1.96
CA SER A 41 4.99 5.62 -2.67
C SER A 41 5.28 5.15 -4.09
N LEU A 42 4.84 5.93 -5.07
CA LEU A 42 5.22 5.77 -6.47
C LEU A 42 6.56 6.47 -6.70
N SER A 43 7.55 5.81 -7.32
CA SER A 43 8.77 6.53 -7.71
C SER A 43 8.43 7.58 -8.79
N PRO A 44 9.20 8.67 -8.93
CA PRO A 44 8.91 9.72 -9.90
C PRO A 44 8.84 9.18 -11.34
N ASP A 45 9.82 8.35 -11.74
CA ASP A 45 9.86 7.73 -13.07
C ASP A 45 8.66 6.81 -13.33
N GLN A 46 8.18 6.11 -12.30
CA GLN A 46 7.01 5.24 -12.37
C GLN A 46 5.72 6.05 -12.42
N ALA A 47 5.64 7.14 -11.65
CA ALA A 47 4.49 8.03 -11.65
C ALA A 47 4.25 8.60 -13.06
N ASP A 48 5.31 9.07 -13.72
CA ASP A 48 5.22 9.63 -15.07
C ASP A 48 4.85 8.60 -16.15
N GLN A 49 5.18 7.32 -15.93
CA GLN A 49 4.78 6.22 -16.82
C GLN A 49 3.33 5.74 -16.62
N LEU A 50 2.71 6.07 -15.49
CA LEU A 50 1.33 5.67 -15.21
C LEU A 50 0.33 6.57 -15.94
N THR A 51 -0.53 5.93 -16.72
CA THR A 51 -1.72 6.57 -17.30
C THR A 51 -2.65 7.07 -16.18
N GLU A 52 -3.47 8.09 -16.48
CA GLU A 52 -4.46 8.64 -15.54
C GLU A 52 -5.37 7.55 -14.97
N LYS A 53 -5.79 6.59 -15.81
CA LYS A 53 -6.62 5.43 -15.41
C LYS A 53 -5.90 4.52 -14.41
N GLN A 54 -4.60 4.27 -14.58
CA GLN A 54 -3.82 3.47 -13.65
C GLN A 54 -3.60 4.19 -12.32
N ARG A 55 -3.36 5.51 -12.35
CA ARG A 55 -3.24 6.32 -11.12
C ARG A 55 -4.54 6.30 -10.32
N ALA A 56 -5.69 6.51 -10.97
CA ALA A 56 -7.00 6.42 -10.34
C ALA A 56 -7.24 5.04 -9.71
N TYR A 57 -6.93 3.96 -10.43
CA TYR A 57 -7.04 2.60 -9.92
C TYR A 57 -6.16 2.34 -8.69
N ILE A 58 -4.91 2.83 -8.69
CA ILE A 58 -4.00 2.67 -7.55
C ILE A 58 -4.51 3.45 -6.33
N ASN A 59 -5.03 4.67 -6.53
CA ASN A 59 -5.60 5.48 -5.46
C ASN A 59 -6.81 4.79 -4.81
N GLU A 60 -7.77 4.34 -5.63
CA GLU A 60 -8.96 3.61 -5.19
C GLU A 60 -8.57 2.34 -4.41
N LEU A 61 -7.63 1.56 -4.97
CA LEU A 61 -7.14 0.34 -4.34
C LEU A 61 -6.47 0.60 -2.98
N CYS A 62 -5.72 1.71 -2.85
CA CYS A 62 -5.11 2.12 -1.60
C CYS A 62 -6.17 2.47 -0.56
N GLU A 63 -7.15 3.30 -0.92
CA GLU A 63 -8.23 3.74 -0.02
C GLU A 63 -9.04 2.55 0.52
N ASP A 64 -9.44 1.63 -0.35
CA ASP A 64 -10.17 0.41 0.00
C ASP A 64 -9.44 -0.46 1.04
N HIS A 65 -8.11 -0.42 1.03
CA HIS A 65 -7.26 -1.23 1.90
C HIS A 65 -6.73 -0.46 3.11
N GLY A 66 -7.12 0.81 3.28
CA GLY A 66 -6.72 1.66 4.40
C GLY A 66 -5.29 2.20 4.26
N PHE A 67 -4.84 2.42 3.02
CA PHE A 67 -3.57 3.04 2.68
C PHE A 67 -3.81 4.36 1.91
N THR A 68 -2.83 5.26 1.95
CA THR A 68 -2.83 6.47 1.13
C THR A 68 -1.77 6.39 0.04
N ALA A 69 -2.14 6.72 -1.19
CA ALA A 69 -1.17 6.86 -2.27
C ALA A 69 -0.45 8.21 -2.17
N GLN A 70 0.87 8.19 -2.32
CA GLN A 70 1.75 9.35 -2.29
C GLN A 70 2.70 9.26 -3.47
N THR A 71 2.87 10.36 -4.20
CA THR A 71 3.99 10.48 -5.13
C THR A 71 5.25 10.65 -4.29
N TYR A 72 6.30 9.86 -4.54
CA TYR A 72 7.56 10.01 -3.84
C TYR A 72 8.11 11.41 -4.12
N ILE A 73 8.04 12.27 -3.10
CA ILE A 73 8.79 13.51 -3.08
C ILE A 73 10.15 13.12 -2.52
N PRO A 74 11.24 13.13 -3.31
CA PRO A 74 12.57 12.96 -2.74
C PRO A 74 12.73 14.00 -1.65
N ASP A 75 13.06 13.55 -0.44
CA ASP A 75 13.47 14.41 0.67
C ASP A 75 14.66 15.22 0.13
N ASN A 76 14.39 16.42 -0.37
CA ASN A 76 15.41 17.37 -0.76
C ASN A 76 16.00 17.84 0.57
N LYS A 77 16.88 17.02 1.14
CA LYS A 77 17.83 17.49 2.14
C LYS A 77 18.72 18.47 1.40
N SER A 78 18.27 19.72 1.40
CA SER A 78 19.08 20.89 1.18
C SER A 78 20.38 20.70 1.96
N ASN A 79 21.45 20.43 1.24
CA ASN A 79 22.81 20.55 1.74
C ASN A 79 23.32 21.92 1.31
#